data_AF-A0A4R8WKL4-F1
#
_entry.id   AF-A0A4R8WKL4-F1
#
_cell.length_a   1.000
_cell.length_b   1.000
_cell.length_c   1.000
_cell.angle_alpha   90.00
_cell.angle_beta   90.00
_cell.angle_gamma   90.00
#
_symmetry.space_group_name_H-M   'P 1'
#
loop_
_entity.id
_entity.type
_entity.pdbx_description
1 polymer ?
#
loop_
_entity_poly.entity_id
_entity_poly.type
_entity_poly.pdbx_seq_one_letter_code
_entity_poly.pdbx_strand_id
1 'polypeptide(L)'
;MPLATTPRSPEETRAAMQMAAGTISFVLKNLQTPGQPWPTELLINADNMVSTPEGHALFQIPVGTTGGYARSTSGENYRLTISDDSSGAGVTFDSATGLVTNN
;
A
#
# COMPACT_ATOMS: atom_id res chain seq x y z
N MET A 1 22.43 19.18 -14.16
CA MET A 1 22.97 18.46 -13.00
C MET A 1 21.88 17.50 -12.54
N PRO A 2 22.13 16.18 -12.39
CA PRO A 2 21.14 15.33 -11.78
C PRO A 2 21.05 15.73 -10.31
N LEU A 3 19.86 16.08 -9.84
CA LEU A 3 19.61 16.26 -8.41
C LEU A 3 19.87 14.90 -7.78
N ALA A 4 20.97 14.76 -7.04
CA ALA A 4 21.18 13.61 -6.18
C ALA A 4 19.99 13.57 -5.23
N THR A 5 19.11 12.58 -5.41
CA THR A 5 18.08 12.26 -4.42
C THR A 5 18.81 11.93 -3.14
N THR A 6 18.80 12.86 -2.19
CA THR A 6 19.28 12.63 -0.83
C THR A 6 18.63 11.32 -0.35
N PRO A 7 19.39 10.36 0.19
CA PRO A 7 18.80 9.16 0.75
C PRO A 7 17.77 9.60 1.81
N ARG A 8 16.52 9.20 1.61
CA ARG A 8 15.45 9.48 2.58
C ARG A 8 15.87 8.89 3.92
N SER A 9 15.72 9.68 4.97
CA SER A 9 15.87 9.17 6.33
C SER A 9 14.80 8.09 6.62
N PRO A 10 15.05 7.16 7.55
CA PRO A 10 14.09 6.10 7.87
C PRO A 10 12.71 6.62 8.27
N GLU A 11 12.66 7.78 8.93
CA GLU A 11 11.42 8.45 9.31
C GLU A 11 10.65 8.99 8.10
N GLU A 12 11.34 9.57 7.12
CA GLU A 12 10.73 10.04 5.87
C GLU A 12 10.23 8.87 5.02
N THR A 13 11.00 7.77 4.94
CA THR A 13 10.55 6.56 4.24
C THR A 13 9.30 6.00 4.92
N ARG A 14 9.27 5.95 6.26
CA ARG A 14 8.08 5.52 7.00
C ARG A 14 6.88 6.43 6.76
N ALA A 15 7.05 7.74 6.80
CA ALA A 15 5.98 8.69 6.51
C ALA A 15 5.44 8.51 5.08
N ALA A 16 6.33 8.28 4.11
CA ALA A 16 5.94 7.98 2.73
C ALA A 16 5.18 6.64 2.61
N MET A 17 5.59 5.60 3.35
CA MET A 17 4.85 4.33 3.42
C MET A 17 3.46 4.50 4.04
N GLN A 18 3.33 5.26 5.13
CA GLN A 18 2.03 5.58 5.74
C GLN A 18 1.11 6.33 4.79
N MET A 19 1.64 7.34 4.11
CA MET A 19 0.91 8.09 3.10
C MET A 19 0.45 7.16 1.97
N ALA A 20 1.36 6.33 1.42
CA ALA A 20 1.04 5.39 0.37
C ALA A 20 -0.05 4.39 0.81
N ALA A 21 0.10 3.76 1.97
CA ALA A 21 -0.90 2.81 2.49
C ALA A 21 -2.27 3.47 2.66
N GLY A 22 -2.32 4.68 3.21
CA GLY A 22 -3.56 5.45 3.35
C GLY A 22 -4.19 5.82 2.01
N THR A 23 -3.40 6.31 1.04
CA THR A 23 -3.90 6.68 -0.28
C THR A 23 -4.37 5.48 -1.08
N ILE A 24 -3.62 4.37 -1.09
CA ILE A 24 -4.05 3.12 -1.74
C ILE A 24 -5.40 2.69 -1.18
N SER A 25 -5.53 2.68 0.14
CA SER A 25 -6.75 2.24 0.82
C SER A 25 -7.94 3.16 0.53
N PHE A 26 -7.71 4.47 0.45
CA PHE A 26 -8.72 5.46 0.07
C PHE A 26 -9.19 5.28 -1.37
N VAL A 27 -8.27 5.16 -2.32
CA VAL A 27 -8.62 4.95 -3.74
C VAL A 27 -9.31 3.62 -3.92
N LEU A 28 -8.80 2.55 -3.30
CA LEU A 28 -9.42 1.23 -3.34
C LEU A 28 -10.85 1.25 -2.80
N LYS A 29 -11.11 1.98 -1.70
CA LYS A 29 -12.45 2.18 -1.16
C LYS A 29 -13.37 2.95 -2.09
N ASN A 30 -12.86 3.96 -2.81
CA ASN A 30 -13.67 4.69 -3.80
C ASN A 30 -14.01 3.87 -5.04
N LEU A 31 -13.18 2.89 -5.39
CA LEU A 31 -13.43 1.95 -6.49
C LEU A 31 -14.36 0.80 -6.06
N GLN A 32 -14.59 0.61 -4.76
CA GLN A 32 -15.41 -0.47 -4.26
C GLN A 32 -16.88 -0.27 -4.65
N THR A 33 -17.45 -1.24 -5.37
CA THR A 33 -18.89 -1.32 -5.58
C THR A 33 -19.57 -1.79 -4.28
N PRO A 34 -20.63 -1.11 -3.80
CA PRO A 34 -21.38 -1.56 -2.63
C PRO A 34 -21.86 -3.00 -2.77
N GLY A 35 -21.57 -3.83 -1.76
CA GLY A 35 -21.96 -5.24 -1.74
C GLY A 35 -21.02 -6.18 -2.50
N GLN A 36 -19.98 -5.67 -3.17
CA GLN A 36 -18.93 -6.53 -3.72
C GLN A 36 -17.81 -6.76 -2.69
N PRO A 37 -17.23 -7.98 -2.64
CA PRO A 37 -16.06 -8.24 -1.84
C PRO A 37 -14.87 -7.42 -2.34
N TRP A 38 -13.91 -7.14 -1.46
CA TRP A 38 -12.65 -6.53 -1.87
C TRP A 38 -11.90 -7.41 -2.88
N PRO A 39 -11.00 -6.83 -3.71
CA PRO A 39 -10.19 -7.60 -4.65
C PRO A 39 -9.45 -8.75 -3.96
N THR A 40 -9.25 -9.86 -4.67
CA THR A 40 -8.53 -11.02 -4.13
C THR A 40 -7.06 -10.74 -3.89
N GLU A 41 -6.48 -9.87 -4.70
CA GLU A 41 -5.08 -9.47 -4.66
C GLU A 41 -4.93 -8.03 -5.14
N LEU A 42 -3.76 -7.44 -4.89
CA LEU A 42 -3.30 -6.22 -5.54
C LEU A 42 -2.00 -6.55 -6.26
N LEU A 43 -1.82 -5.95 -7.44
CA LEU A 43 -0.66 -6.15 -8.28
C LEU A 43 0.29 -4.97 -8.09
N ILE A 44 1.59 -5.26 -8.03
CA ILE A 44 2.64 -4.24 -7.96
C ILE A 44 3.54 -4.44 -9.19
N ASN A 45 3.64 -3.41 -10.02
CA ASN A 45 4.46 -3.48 -11.22
C ASN A 45 5.92 -3.03 -10.95
N ALA A 46 6.76 -3.05 -12.00
CA ALA A 46 8.16 -2.67 -11.92
C ALA A 46 8.40 -1.18 -11.56
N ASP A 47 7.39 -0.32 -11.73
CA ASP A 47 7.44 1.10 -11.35
C ASP A 47 6.95 1.33 -9.91
N ASN A 48 6.72 0.26 -9.15
CA ASN A 48 6.13 0.29 -7.81
C ASN A 48 4.68 0.84 -7.80
N MET A 49 3.98 0.83 -8.94
CA MET A 49 2.57 1.18 -8.99
C MET A 49 1.73 0.00 -8.49
N VAL A 50 0.87 0.26 -7.51
CA VAL A 50 -0.12 -0.68 -7.03
C VAL A 50 -1.39 -0.53 -7.85
N SER A 51 -1.93 -1.64 -8.35
CA SER A 51 -3.19 -1.67 -9.09
C SER A 51 -4.07 -2.84 -8.68
N THR A 52 -5.37 -2.73 -8.94
CA THR A 52 -6.28 -3.86 -8.81
C THR A 52 -6.10 -4.85 -9.97
N PRO A 53 -6.56 -6.11 -9.84
CA PRO A 53 -6.51 -7.11 -10.92
C PRO A 53 -7.27 -6.68 -12.17
N GLU A 54 -8.29 -5.82 -12.02
CA GLU A 54 -9.08 -5.26 -13.11
C GLU A 54 -8.34 -4.12 -13.85
N GLY A 55 -7.13 -3.75 -13.40
CA GLY A 55 -6.27 -2.75 -14.04
C GLY A 55 -6.44 -1.33 -13.52
N HIS A 56 -7.15 -1.12 -12.41
CA HIS A 56 -7.28 0.21 -11.82
C HIS A 56 -6.02 0.57 -11.02
N ALA A 57 -5.32 1.61 -11.44
CA ALA A 57 -4.18 2.13 -10.68
C ALA A 57 -4.65 2.79 -9.37
N LEU A 58 -3.99 2.43 -8.25
CA LEU A 58 -4.31 2.93 -6.92
C LEU A 58 -3.33 4.02 -6.51
N PHE A 59 -2.06 3.67 -6.35
CA PHE A 59 -0.99 4.60 -5.98
C PHE A 59 0.38 3.94 -6.12
N GLN A 60 1.44 4.75 -6.17
CA GLN A 60 2.82 4.26 -6.21
C GLN A 60 3.39 4.14 -4.78
N ILE A 61 3.92 2.97 -4.42
CA ILE A 61 4.66 2.80 -3.17
C ILE A 61 6.10 3.33 -3.33
N PRO A 62 6.76 3.77 -2.24
CA PRO A 62 8.13 4.25 -2.33
C PRO A 62 9.08 3.23 -2.96
N VAL A 63 10.08 3.70 -3.71
CA VAL A 63 11.17 2.84 -4.21
C VAL A 63 11.93 2.20 -3.05
N GLY A 64 12.36 0.95 -3.23
CA GLY A 64 13.00 0.16 -2.16
C GLY A 64 12.02 -0.35 -1.10
N THR A 65 10.73 -0.39 -1.42
CA THR A 65 9.70 -1.03 -0.59
C THR A 65 8.96 -2.09 -1.37
N THR A 66 8.46 -3.09 -0.66
CA THR A 66 7.56 -4.13 -1.16
C THR A 66 6.17 -3.97 -0.54
N GLY A 67 5.14 -4.39 -1.27
CA GLY A 67 3.76 -4.38 -0.77
C GLY A 67 3.19 -5.78 -0.66
N GLY A 68 2.43 -6.02 0.40
CA GLY A 68 1.66 -7.22 0.65
C GLY A 68 0.19 -6.88 0.85
N TYR A 69 -0.68 -7.72 0.30
CA TYR A 69 -2.12 -7.57 0.44
C TYR A 69 -2.74 -8.89 0.87
N ALA A 70 -3.58 -8.86 1.91
CA ALA A 70 -4.28 -10.02 2.42
C ALA A 70 -5.74 -9.69 2.68
N ARG A 71 -6.64 -10.24 1.87
CA ARG A 71 -8.08 -10.16 2.09
C ARG A 71 -8.54 -11.19 3.13
N SER A 72 -9.54 -10.85 3.94
CA SER A 72 -10.24 -11.82 4.79
C SER A 72 -10.96 -12.88 3.94
N THR A 73 -11.19 -14.06 4.52
CA THR A 73 -11.97 -15.12 3.88
C THR A 73 -13.40 -14.68 3.53
N SER A 74 -14.01 -13.84 4.38
CA SER A 74 -15.34 -13.26 4.11
C SER A 74 -15.34 -12.23 2.97
N GLY A 75 -14.17 -11.70 2.60
CA GLY A 75 -14.04 -10.65 1.59
C GLY A 75 -14.47 -9.26 2.05
N GLU A 76 -14.88 -9.10 3.31
CA GLU A 76 -15.37 -7.84 3.88
C GLU A 76 -14.24 -6.93 4.34
N ASN A 77 -13.07 -7.49 4.62
CA ASN A 77 -11.91 -6.77 5.12
C ASN A 77 -10.63 -7.17 4.40
N TYR A 78 -9.61 -6.32 4.50
CA TYR A 78 -8.26 -6.61 4.03
C TYR A 78 -7.22 -5.92 4.90
N ARG A 79 -5.99 -6.41 4.79
CA ARG A 79 -4.79 -5.75 5.28
C ARG A 79 -3.86 -5.45 4.12
N LEU A 80 -3.31 -4.24 4.13
CA LEU A 80 -2.27 -3.80 3.22
C LEU A 80 -1.02 -3.54 4.03
N THR A 81 0.09 -4.20 3.70
CA THR A 81 1.39 -4.00 4.34
C THR A 81 2.36 -3.43 3.32
N ILE A 82 3.10 -2.39 3.68
CA ILE A 82 4.24 -1.88 2.91
C ILE A 82 5.48 -2.05 3.79
N SER A 83 6.51 -2.70 3.25
CA SER A 83 7.74 -3.03 3.97
C SER A 83 8.93 -2.41 3.26
N ASP A 84 9.81 -1.77 4.03
CA ASP A 84 11.08 -1.26 3.53
C ASP A 84 12.07 -2.43 3.38
N ASP A 85 12.58 -2.63 2.17
CA ASP A 85 13.40 -3.80 1.84
C ASP A 85 14.79 -3.75 2.50
N SER A 86 15.24 -2.56 2.90
CA SER A 86 16.57 -2.33 3.47
C SER A 86 16.60 -2.52 5.00
N SER A 87 15.53 -2.13 5.67
CA SER A 87 15.43 -2.08 7.14
C SER A 87 14.46 -3.11 7.71
N GLY A 88 13.55 -3.65 6.90
CA GLY A 88 12.46 -4.53 7.32
C GLY A 88 11.32 -3.81 8.04
N ALA A 89 11.38 -2.48 8.20
CA ALA A 89 10.32 -1.70 8.83
C ALA A 89 9.03 -1.80 8.03
N GLY A 90 7.90 -1.96 8.72
CA GLY A 90 6.60 -2.18 8.08
C GLY A 90 5.59 -1.11 8.42
N VAL A 91 4.67 -0.86 7.50
CA VAL A 91 3.44 -0.11 7.75
C VAL A 91 2.27 -0.97 7.29
N THR A 92 1.30 -1.19 8.17
CA THR A 92 0.10 -1.96 7.87
C THR A 92 -1.14 -1.10 8.00
N PHE A 93 -1.96 -1.07 6.96
CA PHE A 93 -3.35 -0.60 7.04
C PHE A 93 -4.28 -1.79 7.24
N ASP A 94 -5.22 -1.66 8.17
CA ASP A 94 -6.27 -2.65 8.43
C ASP A 94 -7.64 -2.03 8.11
N SER A 95 -8.35 -2.57 7.11
CA SER A 95 -9.63 -2.00 6.66
C SER A 95 -10.76 -2.15 7.68
N ALA A 96 -10.66 -3.12 8.60
CA ALA A 96 -11.69 -3.36 9.60
C ALA A 96 -11.69 -2.26 10.67
N THR A 97 -10.51 -1.71 10.95
CA THR A 97 -10.33 -0.62 11.92
C THR A 97 -10.14 0.75 11.27
N GLY A 98 -9.73 0.78 10.00
CA GLY A 98 -9.33 2.01 9.31
C GLY A 98 -8.01 2.61 9.81
N LEU A 99 -7.21 1.85 10.57
CA LEU A 99 -5.98 2.34 11.18
C LEU A 99 -4.76 1.94 10.37
N VAL A 100 -3.75 2.83 10.40
CA VAL A 100 -2.40 2.57 9.91
C VAL A 100 -1.47 2.37 11.12
N THR A 101 -0.83 1.21 11.21
CA THR A 101 0.10 0.85 12.29
C THR A 101 1.51 0.63 11.76
N ASN A 102 2.51 0.96 12.57
CA ASN A 102 3.91 0.67 12.25
C ASN A 102 4.31 -0.66 12.88
N ASN A 103 5.07 -1.47 12.13
CA ASN A 103 5.68 -2.72 12.59
C ASN A 103 7.21 -2.58 12.61
#